data_AF-A0A0F9PXE8-F1
#
_entry.id   AF-A0A0F9PXE8-F1
#
_cell.length_a   1.000
_cell.length_b   1.000
_cell.length_c   1.000
_cell.angle_alpha   90.00
_cell.angle_beta   90.00
_cell.angle_gamma   90.00
#
_symmetry.space_group_name_H-M   'P 1'
#
loop_
_entity.id
_entity.type
_entity.pdbx_description
1 polymer ?
#
loop_
_entity_poly.entity_id
_entity_poly.type
_entity_poly.pdbx_seq_one_letter_code
_entity_poly.pdbx_strand_id
1 'polypeptide(L)'
;MNFLKLMHSIKTNKLSLKTLPAAMLVMCFLTLTGCSKPQSSINATYIERLSSTVDTSTTEPAPLKQLPLLQPPPIAQSDLTLSIVELAGISQCKLNVLISEHNNQLGKTASAAGQLKYQINFIKSAQVCLNSLDKNSPSYTKILAAKNYKQIHLMHSFNAMLFKEPELNKTWLLTSNELSNEPAGFSDTLQALKQLVLIKQQINAKEFSEINSDSIFSALEQLNKFQFNQALIQSVRKQVVLNNNATQLVKTLNFNTLCPEGKNNKNAKIISNVFQKFYLKDIQPYQAQLTGYLEALQPLYNELWFNESISSPQINNLVKTGSTSNLLNLLKSSAKKHVVWWQGFYKTCEISPI
;
A
#
# COMPACT_ATOMS: atom_id res chain seq x y z
N MET A 1 7.51 46.56 44.81
CA MET A 1 6.94 46.22 46.14
C MET A 1 5.72 45.34 45.88
N ASN A 2 5.71 44.02 45.92
CA ASN A 2 6.53 43.01 46.61
C ASN A 2 6.68 41.78 45.70
N PHE A 3 7.83 41.64 45.01
CA PHE A 3 8.27 40.38 44.41
C PHE A 3 9.23 39.62 45.36
N LEU A 4 9.37 40.09 46.60
CA LEU A 4 10.42 39.67 47.53
C LEU A 4 9.97 38.74 48.68
N LYS A 5 8.76 38.15 48.62
CA LYS A 5 8.25 37.28 49.71
C LYS A 5 7.90 35.83 49.34
N LEU A 6 8.23 35.39 48.13
CA LEU A 6 8.11 33.96 47.75
C LEU A 6 9.48 33.31 47.48
N MET A 7 10.53 33.73 48.19
CA MET A 7 11.88 33.15 48.11
C MET A 7 12.39 32.62 49.47
N HIS A 8 11.49 32.22 50.37
CA HIS A 8 11.92 31.64 51.66
C HIS A 8 11.00 30.50 52.09
N SER A 9 11.10 29.37 51.39
CA SER A 9 11.04 28.02 51.99
C SER A 9 11.22 26.97 50.88
N ILE A 10 12.37 27.01 50.19
CA ILE A 10 12.84 25.82 49.48
C ILE A 10 13.80 25.15 50.44
N LYS A 11 13.27 24.29 51.29
CA LYS A 11 14.08 23.25 51.93
C LYS A 11 14.74 22.48 50.79
N THR A 12 16.05 22.61 50.69
CA THR A 12 16.93 21.81 49.83
C THR A 12 16.83 20.36 50.31
N ASN A 13 15.77 19.67 49.90
CA ASN A 13 15.72 18.24 49.99
C ASN A 13 16.67 17.73 48.91
N LYS A 14 17.81 17.17 49.35
CA LYS A 14 18.77 16.49 48.47
C LYS A 14 17.98 15.50 47.61
N LEU A 15 17.79 15.84 46.34
CA LEU A 15 17.27 14.90 45.36
C LEU A 15 18.33 13.80 45.27
N SER A 16 18.03 12.64 45.85
CA SER A 16 18.93 11.49 45.87
C SER A 16 19.35 11.16 44.43
N LEU A 17 20.64 10.91 44.22
CA LEU A 17 21.20 10.51 42.92
C LEU A 17 20.51 9.25 42.35
N LYS A 18 19.74 8.52 43.18
CA LYS A 18 18.91 7.36 42.79
C LYS A 18 17.53 7.71 42.20
N THR A 19 17.01 8.92 42.35
CA THR A 19 15.67 9.31 41.82
C THR A 19 15.74 10.12 40.52
N LEU A 20 16.93 10.59 40.15
CA LEU A 20 17.21 11.27 38.87
C LEU A 20 16.91 10.42 37.61
N PRO A 21 17.26 9.11 37.54
CA PRO A 21 16.95 8.30 36.36
C PRO A 21 15.44 8.05 36.21
N ALA A 22 14.70 7.94 37.31
CA ALA A 22 13.25 7.72 37.27
C ALA A 22 12.49 8.96 36.77
N ALA A 23 12.89 10.17 37.18
CA ALA A 23 12.31 11.42 36.69
C ALA A 23 12.62 11.66 35.20
N MET A 24 13.82 11.30 34.75
CA MET A 24 14.23 11.41 33.35
C MET A 24 13.49 10.39 32.46
N LEU A 25 13.24 9.17 32.96
CA LEU A 25 12.44 8.16 32.28
C LEU A 25 10.97 8.60 32.11
N VAL A 26 10.36 9.17 33.16
CA VAL A 26 8.97 9.68 33.11
C VAL A 26 8.85 10.87 32.16
N MET A 27 9.84 11.77 32.12
CA MET A 27 9.86 12.89 31.17
C MET A 27 10.05 12.41 29.73
N CYS A 28 10.90 11.40 29.48
CA CYS A 28 11.02 10.75 28.17
C CYS A 28 9.69 10.08 27.73
N PHE A 29 8.98 9.41 28.64
CA PHE A 29 7.66 8.82 28.35
C PHE A 29 6.59 9.88 28.01
N LEU A 30 6.63 11.05 28.64
CA LEU A 30 5.71 12.15 28.32
C LEU A 30 6.00 12.78 26.94
N THR A 31 7.27 12.84 26.53
CA THR A 31 7.66 13.33 25.19
C THR A 31 7.42 12.33 24.06
N LEU A 32 7.15 11.06 24.37
CA LEU A 32 6.88 10.00 23.37
C LEU A 32 5.42 9.93 22.93
N THR A 33 4.54 10.84 23.39
CA THR A 33 3.16 10.95 22.91
C THR A 33 3.03 11.86 21.68
N GLY A 34 4.05 11.90 20.83
CA GLY A 34 3.99 12.53 19.50
C GLY A 34 3.30 11.63 18.48
N CYS A 35 2.11 11.09 18.78
CA CYS A 35 1.33 10.37 17.77
C CYS A 35 0.82 11.42 16.78
N SER A 36 1.40 11.48 15.58
CA SER A 36 0.92 12.35 14.52
C SER A 36 -0.55 12.02 14.27
N LYS A 37 -1.44 13.01 14.42
CA LYS A 37 -2.87 12.81 14.19
C LYS A 37 -3.08 12.24 12.78
N PRO A 38 -3.94 11.22 12.61
CA PRO A 38 -4.28 10.71 11.28
C PRO A 38 -4.75 11.85 10.38
N GLN A 39 -4.38 11.80 9.10
CA GLN A 39 -4.75 12.85 8.14
C GLN A 39 -6.27 12.96 7.98
N SER A 40 -6.99 11.86 8.19
CA SER A 40 -8.46 11.81 8.24
C SER A 40 -9.09 12.65 9.36
N SER A 41 -8.35 13.02 10.41
CA SER A 41 -8.86 13.89 11.47
C SER A 41 -9.28 15.27 10.97
N ILE A 42 -8.61 15.81 9.96
CA ILE A 42 -8.97 17.08 9.32
C ILE A 42 -10.33 16.97 8.62
N ASN A 43 -10.60 15.84 7.96
CA ASN A 43 -11.91 15.57 7.35
C ASN A 43 -13.03 15.47 8.40
N ALA A 44 -12.74 14.85 9.56
CA ALA A 44 -13.71 14.77 10.65
C ALA A 44 -14.05 16.16 11.20
N THR A 45 -13.04 17.00 11.47
CA THR A 45 -13.26 18.40 11.90
C THR A 45 -13.99 19.20 10.83
N TYR A 46 -13.69 18.99 9.55
CA TYR A 46 -14.40 19.65 8.45
C TYR A 46 -15.90 19.32 8.47
N ILE A 47 -16.26 18.04 8.57
CA ILE A 47 -17.65 17.58 8.63
C ILE A 47 -18.36 18.13 9.88
N GLU A 48 -17.72 18.05 11.04
CA GLU A 48 -18.24 18.57 12.32
C GLU A 48 -18.54 20.07 12.25
N ARG A 49 -17.62 20.87 11.68
CA ARG A 49 -17.79 22.32 11.55
C ARG A 49 -18.88 22.70 10.55
N LEU A 50 -19.03 21.91 9.48
CA LEU A 50 -20.14 22.09 8.55
C LEU A 50 -21.47 21.81 9.25
N SER A 51 -21.60 20.66 9.89
CA SER A 51 -22.84 20.21 10.52
C SER A 51 -23.28 21.14 11.65
N SER A 52 -22.34 21.62 12.48
CA SER A 52 -22.63 22.54 13.59
C SER A 52 -23.13 23.92 13.12
N THR A 53 -22.82 24.33 11.88
CA THR A 53 -23.23 25.64 11.36
C THR A 53 -24.67 25.64 10.85
N VAL A 54 -25.19 24.46 10.53
CA VAL A 54 -26.51 24.24 9.88
C VAL A 54 -27.44 23.37 10.73
N ASP A 55 -27.09 23.17 12.01
CA ASP A 55 -27.83 22.37 12.99
C ASP A 55 -28.32 21.02 12.42
N THR A 56 -27.48 20.36 11.63
CA THR A 56 -27.77 19.07 11.00
C THR A 56 -26.95 17.97 11.68
N SER A 57 -27.51 16.77 11.80
CA SER A 57 -26.78 15.63 12.35
C SER A 57 -25.72 15.10 11.36
N THR A 58 -24.56 14.74 11.88
CA THR A 58 -23.54 14.02 11.09
C THR A 58 -23.92 12.56 10.94
N THR A 59 -23.75 12.01 9.74
CA THR A 59 -23.77 10.55 9.55
C THR A 59 -22.35 10.03 9.61
N GLU A 60 -22.11 8.92 10.32
CA GLU A 60 -20.77 8.32 10.33
C GLU A 60 -20.39 7.77 8.94
N PRO A 61 -19.13 7.94 8.50
CA PRO A 61 -18.68 7.35 7.25
C PRO A 61 -18.66 5.82 7.33
N ALA A 62 -19.11 5.15 6.25
CA ALA A 62 -19.13 3.69 6.21
C ALA A 62 -17.73 3.07 6.47
N PRO A 63 -17.61 2.01 7.28
CA PRO A 63 -16.33 1.39 7.56
C PRO A 63 -15.73 0.76 6.29
N LEU A 64 -14.40 0.80 6.17
CA LEU A 64 -13.71 0.12 5.08
C LEU A 64 -13.78 -1.40 5.26
N LYS A 65 -13.96 -2.12 4.16
CA LYS A 65 -13.91 -3.59 4.12
C LYS A 65 -12.49 -4.07 3.83
N GLN A 66 -12.10 -5.22 4.38
CA GLN A 66 -10.86 -5.89 4.01
C GLN A 66 -10.90 -6.33 2.54
N LEU A 67 -9.73 -6.37 1.89
CA LEU A 67 -9.58 -6.86 0.52
C LEU A 67 -8.57 -8.02 0.53
N PRO A 68 -8.93 -9.21 1.06
CA PRO A 68 -8.01 -10.33 1.05
C PRO A 68 -7.71 -10.78 -0.38
N LEU A 69 -6.47 -11.18 -0.62
CA LEU A 69 -6.10 -11.96 -1.79
C LEU A 69 -6.71 -13.37 -1.69
N LEU A 70 -6.93 -13.99 -2.84
CA LEU A 70 -7.39 -15.36 -2.96
C LEU A 70 -6.20 -16.33 -2.86
N GLN A 71 -6.43 -17.48 -2.24
CA GLN A 71 -5.41 -18.52 -2.18
C GLN A 71 -5.05 -18.99 -3.60
N PRO A 72 -3.75 -19.10 -3.95
CA PRO A 72 -3.33 -19.64 -5.22
C PRO A 72 -3.90 -21.05 -5.42
N PRO A 73 -4.43 -21.39 -6.61
CA PRO A 73 -4.95 -22.72 -6.87
C PRO A 73 -3.83 -23.76 -6.75
N PRO A 74 -4.10 -24.96 -6.21
CA PRO A 74 -3.10 -26.01 -6.13
C PRO A 74 -2.60 -26.38 -7.53
N ILE A 75 -1.31 -26.67 -7.64
CA ILE A 75 -0.71 -27.22 -8.87
C ILE A 75 -0.39 -28.70 -8.66
N ALA A 76 -0.52 -29.49 -9.73
CA ALA A 76 -0.14 -30.89 -9.70
C ALA A 76 1.35 -31.00 -9.35
N GLN A 77 1.68 -31.73 -8.29
CA GLN A 77 3.07 -31.94 -7.91
C GLN A 77 3.78 -32.76 -8.98
N SER A 78 5.02 -32.38 -9.29
CA SER A 78 5.84 -33.17 -10.21
C SER A 78 6.52 -34.31 -9.45
N ASP A 79 6.34 -35.56 -9.92
CA ASP A 79 7.06 -36.73 -9.41
C ASP A 79 8.51 -36.82 -9.93
N LEU A 80 8.98 -35.76 -10.61
CA LEU A 80 10.33 -35.70 -11.17
C LEU A 80 11.37 -35.60 -10.05
N THR A 81 12.05 -36.71 -9.81
CA THR A 81 13.15 -36.81 -8.85
C THR A 81 14.45 -37.21 -9.55
N LEU A 82 15.55 -36.58 -9.11
CA LEU A 82 16.90 -37.01 -9.44
C LEU A 82 17.45 -37.81 -8.26
N SER A 83 17.91 -39.03 -8.54
CA SER A 83 18.63 -39.84 -7.57
C SER A 83 19.97 -39.18 -7.20
N ILE A 84 20.56 -39.61 -6.08
CA ILE A 84 21.87 -39.10 -5.63
C ILE A 84 22.96 -39.35 -6.68
N VAL A 85 22.91 -40.51 -7.36
CA VAL A 85 23.87 -40.86 -8.42
C VAL A 85 23.70 -39.94 -9.64
N GLU A 86 22.46 -39.70 -10.07
CA GLU A 86 22.18 -38.78 -11.18
C GLU A 86 22.58 -37.33 -10.83
N LEU A 87 22.37 -36.92 -9.57
CA LEU A 87 22.79 -35.62 -9.07
C LEU A 87 24.33 -35.50 -9.06
N ALA A 88 25.06 -36.51 -8.59
CA ALA A 88 26.52 -36.55 -8.64
C ALA A 88 27.06 -36.50 -10.07
N GLY A 89 26.37 -37.16 -11.01
CA GLY A 89 26.69 -37.16 -12.45
C GLY A 89 26.56 -35.80 -13.15
N ILE A 90 25.96 -34.80 -12.48
CA ILE A 90 25.89 -33.41 -12.96
C ILE A 90 26.70 -32.44 -12.09
N SER A 91 27.68 -32.93 -11.31
CA SER A 91 28.51 -32.12 -10.40
C SER A 91 29.25 -30.97 -11.08
N GLN A 92 29.57 -31.09 -12.36
CA GLN A 92 30.13 -30.04 -13.20
C GLN A 92 29.14 -28.88 -13.50
N CYS A 93 27.84 -29.10 -13.29
CA CYS A 93 26.82 -28.09 -13.52
C CYS A 93 26.51 -27.32 -12.23
N LYS A 94 26.36 -25.98 -12.34
CA LYS A 94 25.79 -25.14 -11.26
C LYS A 94 24.42 -25.63 -10.77
N LEU A 95 23.68 -26.34 -11.62
CA LEU A 95 22.41 -26.97 -11.29
C LEU A 95 22.52 -27.94 -10.09
N ASN A 96 23.64 -28.66 -9.95
CA ASN A 96 23.89 -29.56 -8.82
C ASN A 96 23.82 -28.82 -7.48
N VAL A 97 24.51 -27.67 -7.40
CA VAL A 97 24.55 -26.84 -6.19
C VAL A 97 23.15 -26.34 -5.85
N LEU A 98 22.41 -25.81 -6.84
CA LEU A 98 21.06 -25.28 -6.62
C LEU A 98 20.09 -26.35 -6.09
N ILE A 99 20.13 -27.56 -6.66
CA ILE A 99 19.28 -28.67 -6.19
C ILE A 99 19.65 -29.06 -4.77
N SER A 100 20.95 -29.11 -4.46
CA SER A 100 21.45 -29.45 -3.12
C SER A 100 21.04 -28.41 -2.07
N GLU A 101 21.18 -27.12 -2.39
CA GLU A 101 20.74 -26.01 -1.55
C GLU A 101 19.23 -26.04 -1.30
N HIS A 102 18.44 -26.37 -2.32
CA HIS A 102 16.99 -26.48 -2.17
C HIS A 102 16.57 -27.68 -1.29
N ASN A 103 17.29 -28.79 -1.38
CA ASN A 103 16.98 -30.01 -0.64
C ASN A 103 17.46 -29.99 0.82
N ASN A 104 18.33 -29.05 1.19
CA ASN A 104 18.75 -28.87 2.57
C ASN A 104 17.62 -28.29 3.45
N GLN A 105 17.85 -28.20 4.76
CA GLN A 105 16.82 -27.74 5.70
C GLN A 105 16.35 -26.31 5.42
N LEU A 106 17.28 -25.38 5.11
CA LEU A 106 16.94 -24.00 4.79
C LEU A 106 16.15 -23.88 3.48
N GLY A 107 16.51 -24.65 2.46
CA GLY A 107 15.84 -24.66 1.16
C GLY A 107 14.40 -25.17 1.26
N LYS A 108 14.15 -26.17 2.09
CA LYS A 108 12.79 -26.70 2.36
C LYS A 108 11.88 -25.71 3.07
N THR A 109 12.45 -24.78 3.84
CA THR A 109 11.70 -23.74 4.56
C THR A 109 11.76 -22.36 3.88
N ALA A 110 12.22 -22.29 2.64
CA ALA A 110 12.32 -21.03 1.91
C ALA A 110 10.94 -20.36 1.76
N SER A 111 10.93 -19.03 1.89
CA SER A 111 9.74 -18.20 1.63
C SER A 111 9.28 -18.33 0.18
N ALA A 112 8.11 -17.79 -0.16
CA ALA A 112 7.60 -17.88 -1.52
C ALA A 112 8.48 -17.13 -2.53
N ALA A 113 9.08 -16.01 -2.12
CA ALA A 113 10.11 -15.28 -2.86
C ALA A 113 11.37 -16.14 -3.05
N GLY A 114 11.82 -16.84 -2.00
CA GLY A 114 12.94 -17.77 -2.08
C GLY A 114 12.67 -18.93 -3.03
N GLN A 115 11.46 -19.47 -2.99
CA GLN A 115 11.01 -20.52 -3.91
C GLN A 115 10.98 -20.02 -5.36
N LEU A 116 10.43 -18.83 -5.62
CA LEU A 116 10.44 -18.21 -6.95
C LEU A 116 11.87 -17.99 -7.46
N LYS A 117 12.76 -17.41 -6.63
CA LYS A 117 14.18 -17.23 -6.96
C LYS A 117 14.84 -18.56 -7.34
N TYR A 118 14.59 -19.62 -6.57
CA TYR A 118 15.07 -20.95 -6.90
C TYR A 118 14.53 -21.44 -8.24
N GLN A 119 13.22 -21.31 -8.53
CA GLN A 119 12.66 -21.75 -9.82
C GLN A 119 13.33 -21.03 -11.00
N ILE A 120 13.51 -19.71 -10.92
CA ILE A 120 14.19 -18.92 -11.95
C ILE A 120 15.62 -19.42 -12.15
N ASN A 121 16.38 -19.54 -11.06
CA ASN A 121 17.78 -19.98 -11.10
C ASN A 121 17.94 -21.40 -11.60
N PHE A 122 16.99 -22.28 -11.26
CA PHE A 122 16.92 -23.64 -11.79
C PHE A 122 16.74 -23.60 -13.31
N ILE A 123 15.74 -22.87 -13.83
CA ILE A 123 15.46 -22.80 -15.27
C ILE A 123 16.69 -22.34 -16.05
N LYS A 124 17.36 -21.29 -15.56
CA LYS A 124 18.58 -20.74 -16.16
C LYS A 124 19.73 -21.75 -16.12
N SER A 125 20.00 -22.34 -14.96
CA SER A 125 21.11 -23.28 -14.78
C SER A 125 20.88 -24.62 -15.47
N ALA A 126 19.62 -25.07 -15.57
CA ALA A 126 19.24 -26.27 -16.29
C ALA A 126 19.48 -26.11 -17.79
N GLN A 127 19.18 -24.94 -18.37
CA GLN A 127 19.48 -24.70 -19.78
C GLN A 127 20.98 -24.81 -20.07
N VAL A 128 21.83 -24.24 -19.21
CA VAL A 128 23.29 -24.34 -19.37
C VAL A 128 23.75 -25.78 -19.19
N CYS A 129 23.25 -26.47 -18.16
CA CYS A 129 23.64 -27.86 -17.88
C CYS A 129 23.28 -28.81 -19.04
N LEU A 130 22.07 -28.69 -19.60
CA LEU A 130 21.61 -29.52 -20.71
C LEU A 130 22.53 -29.43 -21.94
N ASN A 131 23.20 -28.30 -22.17
CA ASN A 131 24.15 -28.16 -23.28
C ASN A 131 25.43 -29.00 -23.11
N SER A 132 25.73 -29.43 -21.88
CA SER A 132 26.93 -30.20 -21.53
C SER A 132 26.66 -31.70 -21.33
N LEU A 133 25.40 -32.12 -21.33
CA LEU A 133 25.01 -33.51 -21.07
C LEU A 133 24.77 -34.27 -22.37
N ASP A 134 25.02 -35.58 -22.36
CA ASP A 134 24.58 -36.47 -23.42
C ASP A 134 23.04 -36.47 -23.49
N LYS A 135 22.51 -36.17 -24.67
CA LYS A 135 21.06 -36.10 -24.96
C LYS A 135 20.35 -37.43 -24.71
N ASN A 136 21.08 -38.55 -24.80
CA ASN A 136 20.54 -39.89 -24.56
C ASN A 136 20.61 -40.31 -23.08
N SER A 137 21.24 -39.50 -22.21
CA SER A 137 21.35 -39.83 -20.79
C SER A 137 20.00 -39.68 -20.05
N PRO A 138 19.70 -40.55 -19.06
CA PRO A 138 18.52 -40.40 -18.21
C PRO A 138 18.46 -39.02 -17.51
N SER A 139 19.61 -38.50 -17.07
CA SER A 139 19.73 -37.18 -16.44
C SER A 139 19.29 -36.05 -17.38
N TYR A 140 19.67 -36.11 -18.66
CA TYR A 140 19.24 -35.11 -19.65
C TYR A 140 17.70 -35.07 -19.75
N THR A 141 17.07 -36.23 -19.94
CA THR A 141 15.61 -36.34 -20.07
C THR A 141 14.88 -35.81 -18.83
N LYS A 142 15.35 -36.18 -17.63
CA LYS A 142 14.76 -35.72 -16.36
C LYS A 142 14.94 -34.21 -16.14
N ILE A 143 16.13 -33.67 -16.40
CA ILE A 143 16.40 -32.23 -16.24
C ILE A 143 15.59 -31.42 -17.25
N LEU A 144 15.47 -31.90 -18.48
CA LEU A 144 14.64 -31.25 -19.51
C LEU A 144 13.17 -31.23 -19.08
N ALA A 145 12.63 -32.36 -18.61
CA ALA A 145 11.27 -32.44 -18.10
C ALA A 145 11.05 -31.50 -16.90
N ALA A 146 11.99 -31.48 -15.95
CA ALA A 146 11.90 -30.62 -14.76
C ALA A 146 11.98 -29.13 -15.12
N LYS A 147 12.85 -28.77 -16.07
CA LYS A 147 12.94 -27.41 -16.61
C LYS A 147 11.62 -27.00 -17.26
N ASN A 148 11.06 -27.83 -18.14
CA ASN A 148 9.81 -27.52 -18.84
C ASN A 148 8.64 -27.36 -17.86
N TYR A 149 8.52 -28.26 -16.89
CA TYR A 149 7.52 -28.16 -15.82
C TYR A 149 7.66 -26.84 -15.06
N LYS A 150 8.87 -26.48 -14.63
CA LYS A 150 9.11 -25.24 -13.89
C LYS A 150 8.83 -23.99 -14.74
N GLN A 151 9.13 -24.01 -16.04
CA GLN A 151 8.79 -22.91 -16.95
C GLN A 151 7.27 -22.72 -17.06
N ILE A 152 6.50 -23.81 -17.20
CA ILE A 152 5.03 -23.77 -17.28
C ILE A 152 4.43 -23.20 -15.99
N HIS A 153 4.98 -23.57 -14.83
CA HIS A 153 4.44 -23.19 -13.52
C HIS A 153 5.10 -21.95 -12.90
N LEU A 154 5.98 -21.25 -13.62
CA LEU A 154 6.73 -20.13 -13.04
C LEU A 154 5.81 -18.97 -12.62
N MET A 155 4.78 -18.67 -13.42
CA MET A 155 3.77 -17.68 -13.05
C MET A 155 2.98 -18.06 -11.79
N HIS A 156 2.75 -19.35 -11.55
CA HIS A 156 2.15 -19.80 -10.31
C HIS A 156 3.06 -19.48 -9.11
N SER A 157 4.37 -19.72 -9.21
CA SER A 157 5.32 -19.31 -8.16
C SER A 157 5.38 -17.80 -7.97
N PHE A 158 5.24 -17.01 -9.04
CA PHE A 158 5.16 -15.55 -8.96
C PHE A 158 3.92 -15.10 -8.18
N ASN A 159 2.74 -15.64 -8.52
CA ASN A 159 1.50 -15.32 -7.81
C ASN A 159 1.50 -15.83 -6.36
N ALA A 160 2.17 -16.97 -6.09
CA ALA A 160 2.38 -17.44 -4.73
C ALA A 160 3.24 -16.46 -3.91
N MET A 161 4.25 -15.83 -4.50
CA MET A 161 5.02 -14.76 -3.85
C MET A 161 4.13 -13.54 -3.55
N LEU A 162 3.35 -13.05 -4.53
CA LEU A 162 2.39 -11.95 -4.30
C LEU A 162 1.42 -12.24 -3.15
N PHE A 163 1.00 -13.49 -3.00
CA PHE A 163 0.07 -13.92 -1.96
C PHE A 163 0.72 -14.16 -0.59
N LYS A 164 1.91 -14.78 -0.53
CA LYS A 164 2.49 -15.25 0.74
C LYS A 164 3.44 -14.24 1.39
N GLU A 165 4.10 -13.38 0.62
CA GLU A 165 5.04 -12.41 1.19
C GLU A 165 4.28 -11.28 1.92
N PRO A 166 4.61 -10.98 3.19
CA PRO A 166 3.84 -10.03 4.00
C PRO A 166 3.71 -8.63 3.41
N GLU A 167 4.80 -8.08 2.86
CA GLU A 167 4.89 -6.76 2.25
C GLU A 167 4.02 -6.61 1.00
N LEU A 168 3.75 -7.71 0.29
CA LEU A 168 2.88 -7.75 -0.88
C LEU A 168 1.43 -8.04 -0.48
N ASN A 169 1.19 -9.01 0.39
CA ASN A 169 -0.16 -9.35 0.84
C ASN A 169 -0.82 -8.19 1.60
N LYS A 170 -0.10 -7.59 2.56
CA LYS A 170 -0.63 -6.50 3.41
C LYS A 170 -1.02 -5.26 2.62
N THR A 171 -0.52 -5.07 1.39
CA THR A 171 -0.94 -4.00 0.46
C THR A 171 -2.47 -3.86 0.41
N TRP A 172 -3.21 -4.98 0.46
CA TRP A 172 -4.66 -4.99 0.33
C TRP A 172 -5.42 -5.11 1.67
N LEU A 173 -4.70 -5.27 2.79
CA LEU A 173 -5.27 -5.37 4.12
C LEU A 173 -5.43 -4.00 4.77
N LEU A 174 -6.42 -3.88 5.66
CA LEU A 174 -6.65 -2.65 6.41
C LEU A 174 -5.49 -2.36 7.37
N THR A 175 -5.20 -1.08 7.56
CA THR A 175 -4.24 -0.58 8.55
C THR A 175 -4.76 0.72 9.16
N SER A 176 -4.28 1.05 10.36
CA SER A 176 -4.46 2.38 10.95
C SER A 176 -3.48 3.42 10.38
N ASN A 177 -2.45 2.96 9.67
CA ASN A 177 -1.42 3.83 9.11
C ASN A 177 -1.96 4.55 7.88
N GLU A 178 -2.19 5.84 8.02
CA GLU A 178 -2.52 6.73 6.90
C GLU A 178 -1.23 7.38 6.38
N LEU A 179 -1.14 7.52 5.07
CA LEU A 179 -0.08 8.28 4.42
C LEU A 179 -0.09 9.74 4.91
N SER A 180 1.07 10.25 5.34
CA SER A 180 1.23 11.64 5.77
C SER A 180 1.31 12.59 4.57
N ASN A 181 1.36 13.91 4.84
CA ASN A 181 1.58 14.94 3.80
C ASN A 181 3.00 14.94 3.23
N GLU A 182 3.97 14.33 3.92
CA GLU A 182 5.37 14.23 3.47
C GLU A 182 5.86 12.80 3.70
N PRO A 183 5.35 11.82 2.94
CA PRO A 183 5.67 10.42 3.19
C PRO A 183 7.04 10.07 2.62
N ALA A 184 7.82 9.30 3.38
CA ALA A 184 9.03 8.66 2.87
C ALA A 184 8.69 7.42 2.02
N GLY A 185 9.59 7.05 1.10
CA GLY A 185 9.54 5.75 0.43
C GLY A 185 8.72 5.67 -0.85
N PHE A 186 8.18 6.78 -1.37
CA PHE A 186 7.45 6.78 -2.64
C PHE A 186 8.33 6.29 -3.79
N SER A 187 9.51 6.90 -3.98
CA SER A 187 10.43 6.54 -5.07
C SER A 187 10.94 5.10 -4.96
N ASP A 188 11.28 4.67 -3.74
CA ASP A 188 11.74 3.31 -3.45
C ASP A 188 10.64 2.28 -3.77
N THR A 189 9.41 2.56 -3.35
CA THR A 189 8.24 1.72 -3.64
C THR A 189 7.96 1.65 -5.13
N LEU A 190 8.01 2.79 -5.83
CA LEU A 190 7.83 2.84 -7.28
C LEU A 190 8.87 1.99 -8.01
N GLN A 191 10.15 2.08 -7.59
CA GLN A 191 11.22 1.28 -8.17
C GLN A 191 11.05 -0.21 -7.89
N ALA A 192 10.71 -0.59 -6.64
CA ALA A 192 10.48 -1.96 -6.26
C ALA A 192 9.34 -2.61 -7.06
N LEU A 193 8.20 -1.91 -7.22
CA LEU A 193 7.10 -2.42 -8.03
C LEU A 193 7.45 -2.51 -9.52
N LYS A 194 8.23 -1.56 -10.07
CA LYS A 194 8.74 -1.67 -11.45
C LYS A 194 9.61 -2.91 -11.64
N GLN A 195 10.45 -3.25 -10.67
CA GLN A 195 11.27 -4.47 -10.72
C GLN A 195 10.39 -5.73 -10.73
N LEU A 196 9.38 -5.80 -9.86
CA LEU A 196 8.46 -6.94 -9.84
C LEU A 196 7.62 -7.05 -11.14
N VAL A 197 7.19 -5.92 -11.70
CA VAL A 197 6.50 -5.89 -13.00
C VAL A 197 7.41 -6.38 -14.12
N LEU A 198 8.68 -5.95 -14.16
CA LEU A 198 9.64 -6.39 -15.15
C LEU A 198 9.84 -7.92 -15.08
N ILE A 199 10.00 -8.48 -13.86
CA ILE A 199 10.10 -9.92 -13.67
C ILE A 199 8.85 -10.63 -14.23
N LYS A 200 7.66 -10.14 -13.90
CA LYS A 200 6.40 -10.72 -14.40
C LYS A 200 6.33 -10.70 -15.92
N GLN A 201 6.70 -9.58 -16.54
CA GLN A 201 6.71 -9.42 -18.00
C GLN A 201 7.69 -10.39 -18.65
N GLN A 202 8.89 -10.54 -18.12
CA GLN A 202 9.89 -11.51 -18.60
C GLN A 202 9.42 -12.96 -18.44
N ILE A 203 8.71 -13.30 -17.36
CA ILE A 203 8.09 -14.63 -17.20
C ILE A 203 7.05 -14.88 -18.30
N ASN A 204 6.16 -13.92 -18.53
CA ASN A 204 5.12 -14.02 -19.57
C ASN A 204 5.71 -14.12 -20.99
N ALA A 205 6.76 -13.34 -21.27
CA ALA A 205 7.49 -13.37 -22.54
C ALA A 205 8.39 -14.62 -22.70
N LYS A 206 8.50 -15.45 -21.66
CA LYS A 206 9.39 -16.62 -21.59
C LYS A 206 10.88 -16.26 -21.71
N GLU A 207 11.24 -15.03 -21.37
CA GLU A 207 12.60 -14.48 -21.36
C GLU A 207 13.34 -14.85 -20.06
N PHE A 208 13.33 -16.13 -19.70
CA PHE A 208 13.81 -16.59 -18.39
C PHE A 208 15.30 -16.30 -18.14
N SER A 209 16.12 -16.17 -19.18
CA SER A 209 17.54 -15.80 -19.08
C SER A 209 17.74 -14.37 -18.56
N GLU A 210 16.83 -13.47 -18.91
CA GLU A 210 16.91 -12.03 -18.61
C GLU A 210 16.43 -11.69 -17.19
N ILE A 211 15.78 -12.64 -16.52
CA ILE A 211 15.27 -12.44 -15.17
C ILE A 211 16.45 -12.31 -14.19
N ASN A 212 16.56 -11.15 -13.55
CA ASN A 212 17.43 -10.91 -12.41
C ASN A 212 16.71 -11.34 -11.11
N SER A 213 16.92 -12.59 -10.70
CA SER A 213 16.26 -13.17 -9.52
C SER A 213 16.73 -12.56 -8.18
N ASP A 214 17.89 -11.91 -8.12
CA ASP A 214 18.37 -11.23 -6.91
C ASP A 214 17.58 -9.94 -6.63
N SER A 215 17.02 -9.32 -7.67
CA SER A 215 16.18 -8.12 -7.54
C SER A 215 14.87 -8.36 -6.77
N ILE A 216 14.42 -9.61 -6.64
CA ILE A 216 13.22 -9.97 -5.88
C ILE A 216 13.36 -9.50 -4.43
N PHE A 217 14.42 -9.93 -3.73
CA PHE A 217 14.60 -9.59 -2.33
C PHE A 217 14.90 -8.09 -2.13
N SER A 218 15.61 -7.46 -3.07
CA SER A 218 15.83 -6.02 -3.03
C SER A 218 14.52 -5.23 -3.11
N ALA A 219 13.59 -5.65 -3.99
CA ALA A 219 12.27 -5.04 -4.10
C ALA A 219 11.45 -5.25 -2.81
N LEU A 220 11.41 -6.48 -2.31
CA LEU A 220 10.67 -6.82 -1.08
C LEU A 220 11.18 -6.07 0.15
N GLU A 221 12.50 -5.89 0.27
CA GLU A 221 13.10 -5.09 1.34
C GLU A 221 12.57 -3.65 1.36
N GLN A 222 12.55 -2.98 0.19
CA GLN A 222 12.03 -1.61 0.10
C GLN A 222 10.54 -1.55 0.43
N LEU A 223 9.75 -2.50 -0.07
CA LEU A 223 8.31 -2.56 0.21
C LEU A 223 8.03 -2.78 1.71
N ASN A 224 8.79 -3.65 2.36
CA ASN A 224 8.67 -3.91 3.79
C ASN A 224 9.12 -2.70 4.64
N LYS A 225 10.21 -2.03 4.25
CA LYS A 225 10.76 -0.88 4.97
C LYS A 225 9.79 0.29 5.03
N PHE A 226 9.14 0.61 3.92
CA PHE A 226 8.31 1.81 3.83
C PHE A 226 6.80 1.54 4.00
N GLN A 227 6.33 0.34 3.67
CA GLN A 227 4.89 -0.03 3.72
C GLN A 227 3.99 0.97 2.98
N PHE A 228 4.55 1.69 2.02
CA PHE A 228 3.92 2.83 1.35
C PHE A 228 2.63 2.42 0.63
N ASN A 229 2.63 1.27 -0.05
CA ASN A 229 1.45 0.79 -0.79
C ASN A 229 0.24 0.59 0.14
N GLN A 230 0.44 -0.04 1.31
CA GLN A 230 -0.63 -0.27 2.26
C GLN A 230 -1.18 1.06 2.81
N ALA A 231 -0.29 1.98 3.19
CA ALA A 231 -0.68 3.31 3.67
C ALA A 231 -1.41 4.12 2.58
N LEU A 232 -0.94 4.08 1.33
CA LEU A 232 -1.56 4.76 0.19
C LEU A 232 -2.97 4.20 -0.08
N ILE A 233 -3.11 2.88 -0.20
CA ILE A 233 -4.42 2.25 -0.47
C ILE A 233 -5.40 2.53 0.68
N GLN A 234 -4.94 2.45 1.92
CA GLN A 234 -5.73 2.82 3.09
C GLN A 234 -6.19 4.29 3.00
N SER A 235 -5.26 5.22 2.81
CA SER A 235 -5.54 6.66 2.70
C SER A 235 -6.52 7.00 1.59
N VAL A 236 -6.29 6.47 0.39
CA VAL A 236 -7.16 6.72 -0.78
C VAL A 236 -8.57 6.23 -0.51
N ARG A 237 -8.72 4.98 -0.05
CA ARG A 237 -10.03 4.38 0.22
C ARG A 237 -10.76 5.13 1.32
N LYS A 238 -10.05 5.52 2.38
CA LYS A 238 -10.59 6.33 3.47
C LYS A 238 -11.04 7.70 2.96
N GLN A 239 -10.23 8.38 2.16
CA GLN A 239 -10.56 9.69 1.59
C GLN A 239 -11.77 9.63 0.65
N VAL A 240 -11.91 8.58 -0.18
CA VAL A 240 -13.11 8.38 -1.02
C VAL A 240 -14.38 8.28 -0.17
N VAL A 241 -14.34 7.51 0.91
CA VAL A 241 -15.48 7.38 1.83
C VAL A 241 -15.80 8.71 2.52
N LEU A 242 -14.78 9.43 2.98
CA LEU A 242 -14.94 10.74 3.62
C LEU A 242 -15.50 11.79 2.67
N ASN A 243 -15.03 11.83 1.42
CA ASN A 243 -15.56 12.70 0.37
C ASN A 243 -17.04 12.42 0.10
N ASN A 244 -17.41 11.14 -0.01
CA ASN A 244 -18.79 10.73 -0.24
C ASN A 244 -19.69 11.11 0.95
N ASN A 245 -19.20 10.93 2.18
CA ASN A 245 -19.93 11.31 3.39
C ASN A 245 -20.12 12.84 3.49
N ALA A 246 -19.06 13.62 3.25
CA ALA A 246 -19.15 15.08 3.20
C ALA A 246 -20.10 15.55 2.09
N THR A 247 -20.07 14.91 0.92
CA THR A 247 -20.98 15.20 -0.19
C THR A 247 -22.43 14.89 0.17
N GLN A 248 -22.68 13.79 0.90
CA GLN A 248 -24.02 13.43 1.38
C GLN A 248 -24.54 14.47 2.37
N LEU A 249 -23.72 14.93 3.32
CA LEU A 249 -24.09 15.98 4.27
C LEU A 249 -24.49 17.27 3.55
N VAL A 250 -23.64 17.79 2.65
CA VAL A 250 -23.95 19.07 2.00
C VAL A 250 -25.20 18.99 1.10
N LYS A 251 -25.50 17.81 0.55
CA LYS A 251 -26.71 17.58 -0.24
C LYS A 251 -28.01 17.62 0.56
N THR A 252 -27.97 17.48 1.88
CA THR A 252 -29.19 17.65 2.71
C THR A 252 -29.51 19.12 2.95
N LEU A 253 -28.61 20.04 2.60
CA LEU A 253 -28.77 21.47 2.85
C LEU A 253 -29.56 22.13 1.72
N ASN A 254 -30.45 23.06 2.10
CA ASN A 254 -31.26 23.83 1.17
C ASN A 254 -30.66 25.23 0.96
N PHE A 255 -30.43 25.63 -0.29
CA PHE A 255 -29.85 26.94 -0.58
C PHE A 255 -30.73 28.10 -0.13
N ASN A 256 -32.06 27.96 -0.14
CA ASN A 256 -32.98 29.02 0.32
C ASN A 256 -32.85 29.28 1.83
N THR A 257 -32.46 28.27 2.62
CA THR A 257 -32.23 28.44 4.06
C THR A 257 -30.83 28.97 4.35
N LEU A 258 -29.84 28.60 3.53
CA LEU A 258 -28.46 29.08 3.66
C LEU A 258 -28.29 30.53 3.20
N CYS A 259 -28.99 30.89 2.12
CA CYS A 259 -28.83 32.14 1.38
C CYS A 259 -30.20 32.78 1.07
N PRO A 260 -30.96 33.18 2.10
CA PRO A 260 -32.28 33.78 1.92
C PRO A 260 -32.18 35.13 1.20
N GLU A 261 -33.05 35.31 0.21
CA GLU A 261 -33.12 36.52 -0.62
C GLU A 261 -33.35 37.78 0.26
N GLY A 262 -32.58 38.84 -0.01
CA GLY A 262 -32.69 40.12 0.70
C GLY A 262 -32.22 40.13 2.16
N LYS A 263 -31.57 39.07 2.66
CA LYS A 263 -31.07 38.97 4.05
C LYS A 263 -29.54 38.88 4.14
N ASN A 264 -29.01 39.09 5.35
CA ASN A 264 -27.59 38.89 5.62
C ASN A 264 -27.23 37.40 5.61
N ASN A 265 -26.45 36.99 4.60
CA ASN A 265 -25.99 35.61 4.36
C ASN A 265 -24.90 35.14 5.36
N LYS A 266 -25.13 35.32 6.67
CA LYS A 266 -24.15 34.98 7.72
C LYS A 266 -23.78 33.49 7.73
N ASN A 267 -24.78 32.60 7.66
CA ASN A 267 -24.54 31.16 7.65
C ASN A 267 -23.77 30.73 6.40
N ALA A 268 -24.13 31.27 5.23
CA ALA A 268 -23.41 31.03 3.99
C ALA A 268 -21.94 31.47 4.07
N LYS A 269 -21.66 32.64 4.66
CA LYS A 269 -20.28 33.11 4.90
C LYS A 269 -19.50 32.19 5.84
N ILE A 270 -20.12 31.71 6.93
CA ILE A 270 -19.46 30.79 7.87
C ILE A 270 -19.12 29.46 7.18
N ILE A 271 -20.09 28.88 6.46
CA ILE A 271 -19.91 27.61 5.74
C ILE A 271 -18.85 27.74 4.64
N SER A 272 -18.84 28.86 3.92
CA SER A 272 -17.78 29.20 2.95
C SER A 272 -16.41 29.27 3.61
N ASN A 273 -16.27 29.95 4.76
CA ASN A 273 -15.02 30.01 5.51
C ASN A 273 -14.56 28.63 5.99
N VAL A 274 -15.49 27.76 6.42
CA VAL A 274 -15.18 26.36 6.80
C VAL A 274 -14.63 25.59 5.60
N PHE A 275 -15.26 25.71 4.43
CA PHE A 275 -14.77 25.08 3.20
C PHE A 275 -13.40 25.59 2.78
N GLN A 276 -13.18 26.91 2.79
CA GLN A 276 -11.87 27.48 2.47
C GLN A 276 -10.78 26.99 3.43
N LYS A 277 -11.06 27.06 4.74
CA LYS A 277 -10.08 26.75 5.78
C LYS A 277 -9.67 25.29 5.80
N PHE A 278 -10.60 24.36 5.62
CA PHE A 278 -10.31 22.93 5.75
C PHE A 278 -10.25 22.22 4.40
N TYR A 279 -11.22 22.47 3.52
CA TYR A 279 -11.28 21.75 2.25
C TYR A 279 -10.23 22.25 1.27
N LEU A 280 -10.24 23.55 0.93
CA LEU A 280 -9.32 24.09 -0.07
C LEU A 280 -7.86 24.12 0.42
N LYS A 281 -7.64 24.42 1.70
CA LYS A 281 -6.28 24.56 2.25
C LYS A 281 -5.61 23.22 2.60
N ASP A 282 -6.36 22.24 3.13
CA ASP A 282 -5.76 21.02 3.68
C ASP A 282 -6.20 19.76 2.92
N ILE A 283 -7.51 19.54 2.76
CA ILE A 283 -8.06 18.29 2.21
C ILE A 283 -7.83 18.19 0.69
N GLN A 284 -7.97 19.28 -0.06
CA GLN A 284 -7.76 19.29 -1.52
C GLN A 284 -6.29 19.06 -1.90
N PRO A 285 -5.29 19.73 -1.28
CA PRO A 285 -3.88 19.44 -1.54
C PRO A 285 -3.49 18.00 -1.20
N TYR A 286 -3.96 17.47 -0.08
CA TYR A 286 -3.72 16.07 0.28
C TYR A 286 -4.30 15.09 -0.76
N GLN A 287 -5.51 15.34 -1.26
CA GLN A 287 -6.10 14.54 -2.34
C GLN A 287 -5.33 14.64 -3.66
N ALA A 288 -4.77 15.82 -3.97
CA ALA A 288 -3.93 16.02 -5.14
C ALA A 288 -2.62 15.22 -5.03
N GLN A 289 -2.02 15.18 -3.84
CA GLN A 289 -0.86 14.35 -3.55
C GLN A 289 -1.16 12.85 -3.72
N LEU A 290 -2.23 12.35 -3.08
CA LEU A 290 -2.66 10.95 -3.24
C LEU A 290 -2.91 10.59 -4.71
N THR A 291 -3.49 11.53 -5.46
CA THR A 291 -3.71 11.41 -6.90
C THR A 291 -2.39 11.26 -7.65
N GLY A 292 -1.40 12.11 -7.38
CA GLY A 292 -0.08 12.04 -8.01
C GLY A 292 0.63 10.70 -7.77
N TYR A 293 0.54 10.17 -6.54
CA TYR A 293 1.08 8.83 -6.24
C TYR A 293 0.36 7.72 -7.02
N LEU A 294 -0.97 7.79 -7.11
CA LEU A 294 -1.74 6.81 -7.86
C LEU A 294 -1.51 6.91 -9.37
N GLU A 295 -1.25 8.09 -9.93
CA GLU A 295 -0.91 8.22 -11.35
C GLU A 295 0.34 7.42 -11.73
N ALA A 296 1.33 7.36 -10.83
CA ALA A 296 2.54 6.55 -11.03
C ALA A 296 2.34 5.05 -10.70
N LEU A 297 1.57 4.73 -9.65
CA LEU A 297 1.49 3.37 -9.11
C LEU A 297 0.32 2.55 -9.65
N GLN A 298 -0.79 3.17 -10.06
CA GLN A 298 -1.98 2.48 -10.59
C GLN A 298 -1.66 1.56 -11.77
N PRO A 299 -0.83 1.95 -12.77
CA PRO A 299 -0.46 1.05 -13.85
C PRO A 299 0.32 -0.18 -13.36
N LEU A 300 1.20 -0.01 -12.36
CA LEU A 300 1.96 -1.12 -11.79
C LEU A 300 1.05 -2.05 -10.97
N TYR A 301 0.05 -1.50 -10.27
CA TYR A 301 -0.96 -2.30 -9.59
C TYR A 301 -1.77 -3.15 -10.57
N ASN A 302 -2.13 -2.57 -11.72
CA ASN A 302 -2.78 -3.29 -12.80
C ASN A 302 -1.88 -4.43 -13.31
N GLU A 303 -0.63 -4.12 -13.66
CA GLU A 303 0.33 -5.11 -14.14
C GLU A 303 0.56 -6.24 -13.15
N LEU A 304 0.58 -6.00 -11.84
CA LEU A 304 0.85 -7.03 -10.83
C LEU A 304 -0.38 -7.85 -10.46
N TRP A 305 -1.53 -7.22 -10.24
CA TRP A 305 -2.71 -7.87 -9.63
C TRP A 305 -3.93 -7.98 -10.56
N PHE A 306 -4.01 -7.27 -11.69
CA PHE A 306 -5.21 -7.37 -12.52
C PHE A 306 -5.35 -8.76 -13.16
N ASN A 307 -6.51 -9.38 -12.98
CA ASN A 307 -6.88 -10.67 -13.55
C ASN A 307 -5.93 -11.83 -13.18
N GLU A 308 -5.28 -11.74 -12.02
CA GLU A 308 -4.46 -12.82 -11.48
C GLU A 308 -5.26 -13.83 -10.68
N SER A 309 -4.76 -15.06 -10.62
CA SER A 309 -5.40 -16.16 -9.86
C SER A 309 -5.57 -15.88 -8.37
N ILE A 310 -4.78 -14.93 -7.83
CA ILE A 310 -4.79 -14.50 -6.43
C ILE A 310 -5.64 -13.25 -6.20
N SER A 311 -6.25 -12.67 -7.23
CA SER A 311 -6.96 -11.39 -7.13
C SER A 311 -8.46 -11.58 -7.01
N SER A 312 -9.04 -11.00 -5.95
CA SER A 312 -10.49 -10.96 -5.76
C SER A 312 -11.16 -10.01 -6.77
N PRO A 313 -12.47 -10.18 -7.05
CA PRO A 313 -13.21 -9.24 -7.91
C PRO A 313 -13.11 -7.78 -7.46
N GLN A 314 -13.05 -7.55 -6.16
CA GLN A 314 -12.91 -6.22 -5.56
C GLN A 314 -11.54 -5.61 -5.87
N ILE A 315 -10.45 -6.38 -5.74
CA ILE A 315 -9.10 -5.93 -6.12
C ILE A 315 -9.04 -5.67 -7.61
N ASN A 316 -9.55 -6.59 -8.44
CA ASN A 316 -9.62 -6.41 -9.90
C ASN A 316 -10.31 -5.11 -10.29
N ASN A 317 -11.43 -4.77 -9.65
CA ASN A 317 -12.16 -3.53 -9.88
C ASN A 317 -11.32 -2.28 -9.53
N LEU A 318 -10.55 -2.35 -8.44
CA LEU A 318 -9.75 -1.25 -7.92
C LEU A 318 -8.44 -1.03 -8.71
N VAL A 319 -7.89 -2.07 -9.36
CA VAL A 319 -6.63 -1.96 -10.11
C VAL A 319 -6.82 -1.73 -11.61
N LYS A 320 -7.96 -2.13 -12.18
CA LYS A 320 -8.20 -2.09 -13.64
C LYS A 320 -7.94 -0.71 -14.25
N THR A 321 -6.95 -0.64 -15.12
CA THR A 321 -6.63 0.57 -15.90
C THR A 321 -7.82 0.98 -16.78
N GLY A 322 -8.08 2.29 -16.88
CA GLY A 322 -9.21 2.83 -17.66
C GLY A 322 -10.60 2.64 -17.03
N SER A 323 -10.72 1.92 -15.91
CA SER A 323 -12.01 1.74 -15.23
C SER A 323 -12.41 2.96 -14.41
N THR A 324 -13.69 3.36 -14.47
CA THR A 324 -14.24 4.45 -13.62
C THR A 324 -14.25 4.11 -12.13
N SER A 325 -14.06 2.83 -11.79
CA SER A 325 -14.10 2.27 -10.45
C SER A 325 -12.72 1.90 -9.88
N ASN A 326 -11.62 2.23 -10.58
CA ASN A 326 -10.29 2.05 -10.02
C ASN A 326 -9.98 3.09 -8.94
N LEU A 327 -8.92 2.87 -8.13
CA LEU A 327 -8.58 3.74 -6.99
C LEU A 327 -8.45 5.21 -7.41
N LEU A 328 -7.70 5.48 -8.49
CA LEU A 328 -7.48 6.83 -9.00
C LEU A 328 -8.79 7.54 -9.39
N ASN A 329 -9.65 6.86 -10.15
CA ASN A 329 -10.90 7.44 -10.64
C ASN A 329 -11.96 7.56 -9.54
N LEU A 330 -11.98 6.65 -8.56
CA LEU A 330 -12.82 6.79 -7.37
C LEU A 330 -12.43 8.03 -6.56
N LEU A 331 -11.13 8.27 -6.35
CA LEU A 331 -10.64 9.46 -5.66
C LEU A 331 -11.01 10.74 -6.42
N LYS A 332 -10.64 10.84 -7.70
CA LYS A 332 -10.96 11.99 -8.57
C LYS A 332 -12.47 12.26 -8.63
N SER A 333 -13.28 11.22 -8.81
CA SER A 333 -14.75 11.34 -8.92
C SER A 333 -15.40 11.77 -7.62
N SER A 334 -14.98 11.20 -6.47
CA SER A 334 -15.52 11.58 -5.16
C SER A 334 -15.17 13.04 -4.80
N ALA A 335 -13.94 13.47 -5.07
CA ALA A 335 -13.50 14.86 -4.89
C ALA A 335 -14.31 15.82 -5.76
N LYS A 336 -14.44 15.50 -7.06
CA LYS A 336 -15.20 16.30 -8.03
C LYS A 336 -16.67 16.46 -7.63
N LYS A 337 -17.33 15.39 -7.20
CA LYS A 337 -18.73 15.43 -6.75
C LYS A 337 -18.95 16.42 -5.62
N HIS A 338 -18.02 16.47 -4.66
CA HIS A 338 -18.08 17.42 -3.55
C HIS A 338 -17.93 18.87 -4.05
N VAL A 339 -16.91 19.13 -4.87
CA VAL A 339 -16.64 20.47 -5.42
C VAL A 339 -17.80 20.99 -6.29
N VAL A 340 -18.44 20.12 -7.08
CA VAL A 340 -19.59 20.51 -7.93
C VAL A 340 -20.75 21.06 -7.09
N TRP A 341 -21.00 20.49 -5.91
CA TRP A 341 -22.01 21.04 -5.00
C TRP A 341 -21.63 22.46 -4.54
N TRP A 342 -20.36 22.67 -4.18
CA TRP A 342 -19.85 23.97 -3.76
C TRP A 342 -19.90 25.02 -4.88
N GLN A 343 -19.63 24.64 -6.12
CA GLN A 343 -19.79 25.53 -7.28
C GLN A 343 -21.23 26.02 -7.41
N GLY A 344 -22.22 25.14 -7.20
CA GLY A 344 -23.62 25.51 -7.14
C GLY A 344 -23.92 26.47 -5.98
N PHE A 345 -23.41 26.15 -4.78
CA PHE A 345 -23.55 27.01 -3.60
C PHE A 345 -23.02 28.43 -3.84
N TYR A 346 -21.79 28.59 -4.33
CA TYR A 346 -21.21 29.92 -4.58
C TYR A 346 -22.00 30.70 -5.62
N LYS A 347 -22.47 30.04 -6.69
CA LYS A 347 -23.30 30.67 -7.72
C LYS A 347 -24.65 31.13 -7.17
N THR A 348 -25.35 30.29 -6.41
CA THR A 348 -26.68 30.60 -5.89
C THR A 348 -26.64 31.64 -4.77
N CYS A 349 -25.60 31.61 -3.93
CA CYS A 349 -25.48 32.51 -2.78
C CYS A 349 -24.80 33.84 -3.10
N GLU A 350 -24.41 34.06 -4.36
CA GLU A 350 -23.68 35.24 -4.84
C GLU A 350 -22.42 35.55 -4.00
N ILE A 351 -21.80 34.51 -3.45
CA ILE A 351 -20.53 34.62 -2.76
C ILE A 351 -19.46 34.46 -3.85
N SER A 352 -18.57 35.45 -3.99
CA SER A 352 -17.43 35.32 -4.91
C SER A 352 -16.64 34.04 -4.58
N PRO A 353 -16.55 33.07 -5.51
CA PRO A 353 -15.58 32.01 -5.40
C PRO A 353 -14.19 32.65 -5.53
N ILE A 354 -13.25 32.23 -4.68
CA ILE A 354 -11.83 32.60 -4.82
C ILE A 354 -11.21 31.70 -5.89
#